data_AF-A0A386REP4-F1
#
_entry.id   AF-A0A386REP4-F1
#
_cell.length_a   1.000
_cell.length_b   1.000
_cell.length_c   1.000
_cell.angle_alpha   90.00
_cell.angle_beta   90.00
_cell.angle_gamma   90.00
#
_symmetry.space_group_name_H-M   'P 1'
#
loop_
_entity.id
_entity.type
_entity.pdbx_description
1 polymer ?
#
loop_
_entity_poly.entity_id
_entity_poly.type
_entity_poly.pdbx_seq_one_letter_code
_entity_poly.pdbx_strand_id
1 'polypeptide(L)' 'MKYETAKNLNNTRFKRLIGVAKPVFEEMVKVLKAEYQVKHARGGRKPKLGN' A
#
# COMPACT_ATOMS: atom_id res chain seq x y z
N MET A 1 5.14 -10.56 1.00
CA MET A 1 5.66 -9.49 0.11
C MET A 1 6.72 -8.68 0.85
N LYS A 2 7.64 -8.00 0.14
CA LYS A 2 8.66 -7.12 0.74
C LYS A 2 8.07 -6.07 1.70
N TYR A 3 6.82 -5.64 1.49
CA TYR A 3 6.13 -4.72 2.38
C TYR A 3 5.87 -5.27 3.79
N GLU A 4 5.44 -6.54 3.93
CA GLU A 4 5.11 -7.11 5.25
C GLU A 4 6.33 -7.16 6.18
N THR A 5 7.50 -7.43 5.60
CA THR A 5 8.78 -7.34 6.29
C THR A 5 9.24 -5.89 6.50
N ALA A 6 8.88 -4.97 5.59
CA ALA A 6 9.29 -3.58 5.66
C ALA A 6 8.45 -2.72 6.62
N LYS A 7 7.17 -3.04 6.85
CA LYS A 7 6.22 -2.14 7.53
C LYS A 7 6.65 -1.72 8.95
N ASN A 8 7.41 -2.58 9.63
CA ASN A 8 7.91 -2.35 10.99
C ASN A 8 9.31 -1.71 11.03
N LEU A 9 9.91 -1.44 9.86
CA LEU A 9 11.21 -0.78 9.79
C LEU A 9 11.10 0.72 10.08
N ASN A 10 12.19 1.29 10.59
CA ASN A 10 12.37 2.73 10.66
C ASN A 10 12.44 3.33 9.25
N ASN A 11 12.21 4.65 9.14
CA ASN A 11 12.07 5.31 7.84
C ASN A 11 13.31 5.15 6.95
N THR A 12 14.52 5.17 7.53
CA THR A 12 15.78 5.01 6.79
C THR A 12 15.92 3.61 6.17
N ARG A 13 15.67 2.56 6.97
CA ARG A 13 15.72 1.17 6.49
C ARG A 13 14.57 0.87 5.54
N PHE A 14 13.38 1.43 5.79
CA PHE A 14 12.24 1.35 4.89
C PHE A 14 12.57 1.94 3.52
N LYS A 15 13.08 3.18 3.48
CA LYS A 15 13.45 3.88 2.25
C LYS A 15 14.53 3.12 1.47
N ARG A 16 15.52 2.56 2.15
CA ARG A 16 16.57 1.75 1.51
C ARG A 16 16.01 0.49 0.84
N LEU A 17 15.00 -0.14 1.43
CA LEU A 17 14.42 -1.39 0.92
C LEU A 17 13.34 -1.16 -0.15
N ILE A 18 12.49 -0.15 0.04
CA ILE A 18 11.31 0.12 -0.80
C ILE A 18 11.61 1.17 -1.89
N GLY A 19 12.62 2.02 -1.71
CA GLY A 19 13.03 3.06 -2.66
C GLY A 19 12.31 4.40 -2.48
N VAL A 20 11.29 4.47 -1.62
CA VAL A 20 10.56 5.69 -1.28
C VAL A 20 10.44 5.86 0.23
N ALA A 21 10.30 7.11 0.69
CA ALA A 21 10.08 7.39 2.10
C ALA A 21 8.76 6.75 2.57
N LYS A 22 8.72 6.25 3.81
CA LYS A 22 7.54 5.62 4.39
C LYS A 22 6.27 6.48 4.30
N PRO A 23 6.27 7.79 4.66
CA PRO A 23 5.06 8.61 4.54
C PRO A 23 4.57 8.76 3.09
N VAL A 24 5.49 8.83 2.11
CA VAL A 24 5.12 8.91 0.68
C VAL A 24 4.48 7.61 0.22
N PHE A 25 5.04 6.48 0.62
CA PHE A 25 4.49 5.16 0.32
C PHE A 25 3.08 4.99 0.92
N GLU A 26 2.86 5.43 2.15
CA GLU A 26 1.56 5.38 2.81
C GLU A 26 0.50 6.21 2.05
N GLU A 27 0.85 7.41 1.59
CA GLU A 27 -0.06 8.25 0.79
C GLU A 27 -0.36 7.62 -0.58
N MET A 28 0.64 7.02 -1.24
CA MET A 28 0.44 6.26 -2.48
C MET A 28 -0.56 5.11 -2.27
N VAL A 29 -0.41 4.35 -1.18
CA VAL A 29 -1.34 3.25 -0.84
C VAL A 29 -2.74 3.79 -0.57
N LYS A 30 -2.87 4.94 0.09
CA LYS A 30 -4.17 5.58 0.37
C LYS A 30 -4.89 5.98 -0.91
N VAL A 31 -4.20 6.61 -1.86
CA VAL A 31 -4.75 6.96 -3.19
C VAL A 31 -5.20 5.70 -3.94
N LEU A 32 -4.35 4.67 -3.96
CA LEU A 32 -4.68 3.40 -4.61
C LEU A 32 -5.90 2.72 -3.97
N LYS A 33 -6.00 2.74 -2.63
CA LYS A 33 -7.15 2.18 -1.92
C LYS A 33 -8.45 2.94 -2.24
N ALA A 34 -8.41 4.27 -2.29
CA ALA A 34 -9.59 5.07 -2.64
C ALA A 34 -10.12 4.71 -4.04
N GLU A 35 -9.25 4.73 -5.04
CA GLU A 35 -9.58 4.31 -6.42
C GLU A 35 -10.05 2.85 -6.48
N TYR A 36 -9.41 1.99 -5.71
CA TYR A 36 -9.74 0.58 -5.64
C TYR A 36 -11.18 0.36 -5.15
N GLN A 37 -11.56 1.03 -4.07
CA GLN A 37 -12.90 0.98 -3.49
C GLN A 37 -13.96 1.47 -4.48
N VAL A 38 -13.71 2.59 -5.17
CA VAL A 38 -14.62 3.10 -6.21
C VAL A 38 -14.83 2.06 -7.32
N LYS A 39 -13.75 1.43 -7.79
CA LYS A 39 -13.83 0.40 -8.84
C LYS A 39 -14.58 -0.87 -8.39
N HIS A 40 -14.49 -1.22 -7.11
CA HIS A 40 -15.04 -2.48 -6.59
C HIS A 40 -16.35 -2.31 -5.80
N ALA A 41 -16.86 -1.09 -5.66
CA ALA A 41 -18.15 -0.80 -5.03
C ALA A 41 -19.33 -1.54 -5.69
N ARG A 42 -19.20 -1.95 -6.95
CA ARG A 42 -20.25 -2.64 -7.72
C ARG A 42 -20.19 -4.18 -7.65
N GLY A 43 -19.31 -4.74 -6.81
CA GLY A 43 -19.18 -6.18 -6.63
C GLY A 43 -18.48 -6.90 -7.78
N GLY A 44 -18.14 -8.18 -7.57
CA GLY A 44 -17.39 -8.99 -8.53
C GLY A 44 -16.33 -9.87 -7.85
N ARG A 45 -15.24 -10.16 -8.57
CA ARG A 45 -14.15 -11.01 -8.07
C ARG A 45 -13.45 -10.38 -6.86
N LYS A 46 -13.06 -11.23 -5.91
CA LYS A 46 -12.45 -10.83 -4.64
C LYS A 46 -11.23 -9.91 -4.83
N PRO A 47 -11.14 -8.80 -4.08
CA PRO A 47 -10.02 -7.88 -4.13
C PRO A 47 -8.62 -8.44 -3.90
N LYS A 48 -7.64 -7.91 -4.66
CA LYS A 48 -6.21 -8.12 -4.35
C LYS A 48 -5.69 -7.22 -3.24
N LEU A 49 -6.33 -6.07 -3.00
CA LEU A 49 -5.87 -5.07 -2.03
C LEU A 49 -6.57 -5.16 -0.66
N GLY A 50 -7.29 -6.25 -0.41
CA GLY A 50 -8.12 -6.41 0.79
C GLY A 50 -9.41 -5.59 0.72
N ASN A 51 -10.32 -5.83 1.64
CA ASN A 51 -11.52 -5.02 1.84
C ASN A 51 -11.18 -3.77 2.66
#